data_AF-A0A0C9TRX7-F1
#
_entry.id   AF-A0A0C9TRX7-F1
#
_cell.length_a   1.000
_cell.length_b   1.000
_cell.length_c   1.000
_cell.angle_alpha   90.00
_cell.angle_beta   90.00
_cell.angle_gamma   90.00
#
_symmetry.space_group_name_H-M   'P 1'
#
loop_
_entity.id
_entity.type
_entity.pdbx_description
1 polymer ?
#
loop_
_entity_poly.entity_id
_entity_poly.type
_entity_poly.pdbx_seq_one_letter_code
_entity_poly.pdbx_strand_id
1 'polypeptide(L)'
;MERVKLIDLDFTWHVSHEGQPCPYFADRGGSQNITLVDTTGIHYVNVGFCRCGNAGNFAEQLMLVKLFPATVDQPKTAFTFRCLKLFHMLNLIAHTTAWDFTGMLQRLTDNVDPHGNPGIYKQFNFVQRQWRLVWAWRRAGRTGLNGGEHLPMALPCVSCPLPGINLDRDWQSDPERYVS
;
A
#
# COMPACT_ATOMS: atom_id res chain seq x y z
N MET A 1 26.76 -14.80 -2.28
CA MET A 1 26.79 -13.34 -2.16
C MET A 1 26.15 -12.99 -0.84
N GLU A 2 26.91 -12.44 0.08
CA GLU A 2 26.43 -11.98 1.38
C GLU A 2 25.60 -10.70 1.18
N ARG A 3 24.39 -10.64 1.74
CA ARG A 3 23.53 -9.45 1.66
C ARG A 3 23.86 -8.52 2.82
N VAL A 4 24.44 -7.36 2.51
CA VAL A 4 24.67 -6.29 3.49
C VAL A 4 23.43 -5.39 3.54
N LYS A 5 22.98 -5.00 4.74
CA LYS A 5 21.84 -4.07 4.87
C LYS A 5 22.33 -2.66 4.58
N LEU A 6 21.51 -1.85 3.93
CA LEU A 6 21.84 -0.44 3.63
C LEU A 6 22.20 0.37 4.88
N ILE A 7 21.55 0.06 6.00
CA ILE A 7 21.85 0.68 7.28
C ILE A 7 23.26 0.40 7.80
N ASP A 8 23.85 -0.75 7.44
CA ASP A 8 25.21 -1.12 7.86
C ASP A 8 26.29 -0.39 7.04
N LEU A 9 25.88 0.30 5.96
CA LEU A 9 26.76 1.08 5.08
C LEU A 9 26.73 2.58 5.40
N ASP A 10 26.10 2.98 6.51
CA ASP A 10 25.90 4.38 6.91
C ASP A 10 25.21 5.24 5.83
N PHE A 11 24.50 4.58 4.91
CA PHE A 11 23.83 5.24 3.80
C PHE A 11 22.48 5.81 4.26
N THR A 12 22.32 7.13 4.15
CA THR A 12 21.04 7.81 4.35
C THR A 12 20.36 8.08 3.02
N TRP A 13 19.16 7.53 2.84
CA TRP A 13 18.34 7.84 1.68
C TRP A 13 17.50 9.09 1.94
N HIS A 14 17.86 10.20 1.30
CA HIS A 14 17.09 11.43 1.35
C HIS A 14 15.91 11.38 0.38
N VAL A 15 14.69 11.46 0.91
CA VAL A 15 13.43 11.32 0.11
C VAL A 15 12.95 12.64 -0.49
N SER A 16 13.73 13.71 -0.34
CA SER A 16 13.41 15.06 -0.80
C SER A 16 14.68 15.73 -1.32
N HIS A 17 14.56 16.95 -1.86
CA HIS A 17 15.69 17.72 -2.40
C HIS A 17 16.53 16.94 -3.42
N GLU A 18 15.87 16.17 -4.30
CA GLU A 18 16.55 15.39 -5.35
C GLU A 18 17.62 14.41 -4.79
N GLY A 19 17.42 13.94 -3.55
CA GLY A 19 18.35 13.03 -2.88
C GLY A 19 19.47 13.72 -2.10
N GLN A 20 19.48 15.05 -2.03
CA GLN A 20 20.41 15.79 -1.19
C GLN A 20 19.91 15.92 0.26
N PRO A 21 20.82 16.02 1.25
CA PRO A 21 20.43 16.27 2.62
C PRO A 21 19.69 17.61 2.74
N CYS A 22 18.58 17.60 3.50
CA CYS A 22 17.87 18.83 3.82
C CYS A 22 18.80 19.77 4.64
N PRO A 23 18.82 21.08 4.38
CA PRO A 23 19.62 22.01 5.18
C PRO A 23 19.31 21.96 6.69
N TYR A 24 18.06 21.64 7.05
CA TYR A 24 17.59 21.51 8.43
C TYR A 24 17.64 20.07 8.96
N PHE A 25 18.34 19.17 8.27
CA PHE A 25 18.41 17.75 8.60
C PHE A 25 19.08 17.49 9.96
N ALA A 26 20.26 18.07 10.19
CA ALA A 26 21.04 17.85 11.40
C ALA A 26 20.36 18.46 12.64
N ASP A 27 19.87 19.69 12.53
CA ASP A 27 19.36 20.47 13.68
C ASP A 27 18.02 19.96 14.23
N ARG A 28 17.28 19.18 13.44
CA ARG A 28 15.91 18.77 13.78
C ARG A 28 15.73 17.26 13.88
N GLY A 29 16.75 16.52 14.31
CA GLY A 29 16.62 15.11 14.68
C GLY A 29 17.03 14.10 13.61
N GLY A 30 17.73 14.53 12.56
CA GLY A 30 18.46 13.66 11.65
C GLY A 30 17.58 12.67 10.90
N SER A 31 18.17 11.51 10.62
CA SER A 31 17.56 10.41 9.89
C SER A 31 16.73 9.50 10.79
N GLN A 32 15.81 8.76 10.16
CA GLN A 32 14.94 7.81 10.84
C GLN A 32 15.06 6.44 10.19
N ASN A 33 15.22 5.41 11.01
CA ASN A 33 15.20 4.03 10.55
C ASN A 33 13.79 3.62 10.14
N ILE A 34 13.65 3.16 8.90
CA ILE A 34 12.40 2.68 8.31
C ILE A 34 12.57 1.21 7.91
N THR A 35 11.63 0.39 8.33
CA THR A 35 11.42 -0.95 7.74
C THR A 35 10.69 -0.77 6.40
N LEU A 36 11.43 -0.87 5.31
CA LEU A 36 10.92 -0.74 3.96
C LEU A 36 10.60 -2.13 3.39
N VAL A 37 9.34 -2.38 3.04
CA VAL A 37 8.91 -3.65 2.48
C VAL A 37 8.68 -3.52 0.97
N ASP A 38 9.43 -4.27 0.18
CA ASP A 38 9.35 -4.32 -1.27
C ASP A 38 9.09 -5.77 -1.75
N THR A 39 8.77 -5.95 -3.03
CA THR A 39 8.67 -7.26 -3.68
C THR A 39 9.93 -8.12 -3.58
N THR A 40 11.09 -7.49 -3.31
CA THR A 40 12.37 -8.17 -3.12
C THR A 40 12.62 -8.65 -1.69
N GLY A 41 11.78 -8.27 -0.73
CA GLY A 41 11.93 -8.58 0.69
C GLY A 41 11.79 -7.34 1.58
N ILE A 42 12.28 -7.48 2.81
CA ILE A 42 12.25 -6.47 3.87
C ILE A 42 13.64 -5.85 3.98
N HIS A 43 13.68 -4.53 3.92
CA HIS A 43 14.90 -3.74 3.93
C HIS A 43 14.89 -2.80 5.13
N TYR A 44 16.05 -2.66 5.77
CA TYR A 44 16.26 -1.66 6.81
C TYR A 44 17.02 -0.51 6.19
N VAL A 45 16.37 0.64 6.11
CA VAL A 45 16.91 1.83 5.45
C VAL A 45 16.86 3.00 6.41
N ASN A 46 17.92 3.80 6.39
CA ASN A 46 17.96 5.06 7.11
C ASN A 46 17.43 6.16 6.18
N VAL A 47 16.36 6.85 6.58
CA VAL A 47 15.66 7.83 5.74
C VAL A 47 15.87 9.24 6.25
N GLY A 48 16.32 10.13 5.37
CA GLY A 48 16.42 11.55 5.64
C GLY A 48 15.21 12.32 5.13
N PHE A 49 14.37 12.79 6.04
CA PHE A 49 13.21 13.61 5.73
C PHE A 49 13.57 15.08 5.52
N CYS A 50 12.82 15.76 4.66
CA CYS A 50 12.81 17.20 4.58
C CYS A 50 12.15 17.80 5.82
N ARG A 51 12.76 18.86 6.35
CA ARG A 51 12.29 19.60 7.53
C ARG A 51 12.22 21.11 7.29
N CYS A 52 12.21 21.52 6.02
CA CYS A 52 11.94 22.90 5.63
C CYS A 52 10.54 23.32 6.09
N GLY A 53 10.32 24.63 6.30
CA GLY A 53 9.04 25.14 6.81
C GLY A 53 7.82 24.85 5.90
N ASN A 54 8.05 24.59 4.61
CA ASN A 54 7.02 24.22 3.63
C ASN A 54 6.95 22.70 3.37
N ALA A 55 7.69 21.89 4.12
CA ALA A 55 7.68 20.45 3.94
C ALA A 55 6.34 19.87 4.43
N GLY A 56 5.78 18.94 3.66
CA GLY A 56 4.68 18.09 4.13
C GLY A 56 5.10 17.20 5.30
N ASN A 57 4.14 16.52 5.92
CA ASN A 57 4.45 15.56 6.98
C ASN A 57 5.26 14.35 6.44
N PHE A 58 5.85 13.54 7.33
CA PHE A 58 6.70 12.43 6.91
C PHE A 58 5.97 11.39 6.06
N ALA A 59 4.69 11.15 6.34
CA ALA A 59 3.86 10.25 5.55
C ALA A 59 3.65 10.77 4.11
N GLU A 60 3.40 12.06 3.93
CA GLU A 60 3.30 12.72 2.62
C GLU A 60 4.61 12.61 1.84
N GLN A 61 5.74 12.86 2.49
CA GLN A 61 7.06 12.74 1.86
C GLN A 61 7.33 11.30 1.38
N LEU A 62 6.96 10.28 2.17
CA LEU A 62 7.04 8.87 1.73
C LEU A 62 6.11 8.58 0.54
N MET A 63 4.89 9.11 0.57
CA MET A 63 3.91 8.91 -0.51
C MET A 63 4.39 9.53 -1.83
N LEU A 64 5.07 10.67 -1.79
CA LEU A 64 5.67 11.31 -2.98
C LEU A 64 6.73 10.42 -3.65
N VAL A 65 7.46 9.62 -2.87
CA VAL A 65 8.43 8.62 -3.38
C VAL A 65 7.83 7.22 -3.55
N LYS A 66 6.49 7.11 -3.66
CA LYS A 66 5.74 5.86 -3.88
C LYS A 66 5.91 4.82 -2.77
N LEU A 67 6.06 5.29 -1.54
CA LEU A 67 6.06 4.48 -0.33
C LEU A 67 4.80 4.76 0.48
N PHE A 68 4.04 3.70 0.75
CA PHE A 68 2.84 3.78 1.55
C PHE A 68 3.20 3.56 3.03
N PRO A 69 3.08 4.56 3.90
CA PRO A 69 3.44 4.44 5.30
C PRO A 69 2.41 3.62 6.07
N ALA A 70 2.86 2.84 7.05
CA ALA A 70 1.98 2.09 7.95
C ALA A 70 1.30 2.97 9.02
N THR A 71 1.89 4.12 9.32
CA THR A 71 1.43 5.11 10.29
C THR A 71 1.67 6.51 9.76
N VAL A 72 0.81 7.47 10.11
CA VAL A 72 0.87 8.84 9.56
C VAL A 72 1.87 9.72 10.30
N ASP A 73 1.77 9.79 11.64
CA ASP A 73 2.52 10.77 12.43
C ASP A 73 4.04 10.51 12.45
N GLN A 74 4.41 9.24 12.68
CA GLN A 74 5.79 8.79 12.69
C GLN A 74 5.88 7.42 12.02
N PRO A 75 6.07 7.36 10.70
CA PRO A 75 6.21 6.11 9.98
C PRO A 75 7.48 5.40 10.45
N LYS A 76 7.35 4.16 10.91
CA LYS A 76 8.49 3.24 11.14
C LYS A 76 8.53 2.10 10.14
N THR A 77 7.46 1.95 9.37
CA THR A 77 7.32 0.92 8.35
C THR A 77 6.64 1.53 7.14
N ALA A 78 7.14 1.23 5.95
CA ALA A 78 6.53 1.65 4.70
C ALA A 78 6.57 0.50 3.69
N PHE A 79 5.56 0.45 2.83
CA PHE A 79 5.41 -0.56 1.80
C PHE A 79 5.53 0.10 0.43
N THR A 80 6.30 -0.47 -0.48
CA THR A 80 6.35 0.05 -1.85
C THR A 80 4.99 -0.11 -2.54
N PHE A 81 4.61 0.85 -3.38
CA PHE A 81 3.38 0.75 -4.16
C PHE A 81 3.36 -0.51 -5.04
N ARG A 82 4.54 -0.94 -5.52
CA ARG A 82 4.70 -2.17 -6.28
C ARG A 82 4.38 -3.41 -5.43
N CYS A 83 4.86 -3.46 -4.18
CA CYS A 83 4.55 -4.55 -3.24
C CYS A 83 3.03 -4.67 -3.01
N LEU A 84 2.36 -3.54 -2.74
CA LEU A 84 0.91 -3.52 -2.51
C LEU A 84 0.11 -3.87 -3.77
N LYS A 85 0.55 -3.41 -4.95
CA LYS A 85 -0.06 -3.79 -6.23
C LYS A 85 0.08 -5.29 -6.51
N LEU A 86 1.26 -5.85 -6.27
CA LEU A 86 1.52 -7.29 -6.45
C LEU A 86 0.61 -8.12 -5.54
N PHE A 87 0.55 -7.78 -4.25
CA PHE A 87 -0.34 -8.48 -3.33
C PHE A 87 -1.80 -8.37 -3.75
N HIS A 88 -2.25 -7.18 -4.16
CA HIS A 88 -3.64 -7.00 -4.59
C HIS A 88 -4.03 -7.96 -5.73
N MET A 89 -3.13 -8.14 -6.71
CA MET A 89 -3.33 -9.08 -7.81
C MET A 89 -3.29 -10.54 -7.36
N LEU A 90 -2.31 -10.92 -6.53
CA LEU A 90 -2.19 -12.28 -6.01
C LEU A 90 -3.38 -12.67 -5.12
N ASN A 91 -3.87 -11.73 -4.30
CA ASN A 91 -5.05 -11.92 -3.48
C ASN A 91 -6.32 -12.11 -4.33
N LEU A 92 -6.44 -11.39 -5.45
CA LEU A 92 -7.59 -11.47 -6.35
C LEU A 92 -7.58 -12.72 -7.22
N ILE A 93 -6.43 -13.10 -7.78
CA ILE A 93 -6.32 -14.16 -8.80
C ILE A 93 -5.93 -15.51 -8.20
N ALA A 94 -4.98 -15.51 -7.27
CA ALA A 94 -4.39 -16.73 -6.71
C ALA A 94 -4.86 -16.99 -5.28
N HIS A 95 -5.84 -16.23 -4.77
CA HIS A 95 -6.36 -16.32 -3.41
C HIS A 95 -5.28 -16.28 -2.32
N THR A 96 -4.14 -15.66 -2.61
CA THR A 96 -3.03 -15.59 -1.66
C THR A 96 -3.45 -14.83 -0.42
N THR A 97 -3.24 -15.43 0.75
CA THR A 97 -3.57 -14.78 2.02
C THR A 97 -2.51 -13.73 2.37
N ALA A 98 -2.89 -12.75 3.20
CA ALA A 98 -1.91 -11.79 3.72
C ALA A 98 -0.81 -12.48 4.53
N TRP A 99 -1.15 -13.57 5.23
CA TRP A 99 -0.21 -14.36 6.01
C TRP A 99 0.87 -14.97 5.11
N ASP A 100 0.45 -15.72 4.09
CA ASP A 100 1.35 -16.39 3.15
C ASP A 100 2.23 -15.39 2.41
N PHE A 101 1.65 -14.26 1.98
CA PHE A 101 2.41 -13.22 1.30
C PHE A 101 3.49 -12.60 2.19
N THR A 102 3.16 -12.28 3.45
CA THR A 102 4.16 -11.73 4.38
C THR A 102 5.20 -12.77 4.81
N GLY A 103 4.81 -14.04 4.92
CA GLY A 103 5.75 -15.14 5.16
C GLY A 103 6.71 -15.36 3.99
N MET A 104 6.21 -15.22 2.76
CA MET A 104 7.05 -15.24 1.56
C MET A 104 8.05 -14.07 1.56
N LEU A 105 7.62 -12.86 1.90
CA LEU A 105 8.53 -11.70 2.01
C LEU A 105 9.60 -11.90 3.08
N GLN A 106 9.25 -12.49 4.23
CA GLN A 106 10.21 -12.86 5.27
C GLN A 106 11.25 -13.85 4.74
N ARG A 107 10.81 -14.91 4.05
CA ARG A 107 11.72 -15.91 3.42
C ARG A 107 12.57 -15.33 2.30
N LEU A 108 12.04 -14.41 1.50
CA LEU A 108 12.82 -13.68 0.50
C LEU A 108 13.90 -12.83 1.15
N THR A 109 13.67 -12.34 2.37
CA THR A 109 14.63 -11.54 3.13
C THR A 109 15.73 -12.43 3.70
N ASP A 110 15.31 -13.42 4.49
CA ASP A 110 16.15 -14.45 5.09
C ASP A 110 15.38 -15.78 5.10
N ASN A 111 15.86 -16.74 4.32
CA ASN A 111 15.23 -18.06 4.23
C ASN A 111 15.77 -19.03 5.31
N VAL A 112 16.89 -18.69 5.96
CA VAL A 112 17.50 -19.50 7.02
C VAL A 112 16.80 -19.23 8.34
N ASP A 113 16.58 -17.95 8.67
CA ASP A 113 15.75 -17.54 9.81
C ASP A 113 14.65 -16.55 9.39
N PRO A 114 13.52 -17.05 8.85
CA PRO A 114 12.39 -16.20 8.46
C PRO A 114 11.77 -15.45 9.65
N HIS A 115 11.90 -15.97 10.87
CA HIS A 115 11.29 -15.42 12.08
C HIS A 115 12.16 -14.36 12.76
N GLY A 116 13.45 -14.29 12.45
CA GLY A 116 14.36 -13.22 12.86
C GLY A 116 14.06 -11.85 12.24
N ASN A 117 13.23 -11.81 11.20
CA ASN A 117 12.79 -10.57 10.56
C ASN A 117 11.65 -9.86 11.34
N PRO A 118 11.45 -8.55 11.16
CA PRO A 118 10.39 -7.81 11.85
C PRO A 118 9.03 -8.41 11.50
N GLY A 119 8.16 -8.52 12.50
CA GLY A 119 6.76 -8.87 12.29
C GLY A 119 6.05 -7.75 11.53
N ILE A 120 5.90 -7.91 10.21
CA ILE A 120 5.22 -6.95 9.32
C ILE A 120 3.74 -7.27 9.09
N TYR A 121 3.26 -8.44 9.53
CA TYR A 121 1.92 -8.94 9.23
C TYR A 121 0.79 -8.01 9.67
N LYS A 122 0.90 -7.42 10.87
CA LYS A 122 -0.13 -6.52 11.42
C LYS A 122 -0.21 -5.22 10.63
N GLN A 123 0.95 -4.61 10.37
CA GLN A 123 1.11 -3.38 9.59
C GLN A 123 0.64 -3.60 8.15
N PHE A 124 1.02 -4.73 7.55
CA PHE A 124 0.62 -5.10 6.21
C PHE A 124 -0.90 -5.26 6.10
N ASN A 125 -1.54 -5.94 7.05
CA ASN A 125 -2.99 -6.10 7.07
C ASN A 125 -3.74 -4.76 7.12
N PHE A 126 -3.20 -3.79 7.85
CA PHE A 126 -3.75 -2.46 7.91
C PHE A 126 -3.56 -1.73 6.57
N VAL A 127 -2.32 -1.67 6.07
CA VAL A 127 -1.96 -0.94 4.86
C VAL A 127 -2.65 -1.50 3.61
N GLN A 128 -2.73 -2.81 3.45
CA GLN A 128 -3.36 -3.42 2.27
C GLN A 128 -4.86 -3.12 2.19
N ARG A 129 -5.54 -2.94 3.33
CA ARG A 129 -6.95 -2.48 3.37
C ARG A 129 -7.07 -1.03 2.94
N GLN A 130 -6.22 -0.16 3.47
CA GLN A 130 -6.19 1.27 3.10
C GLN A 130 -5.85 1.46 1.61
N TRP A 131 -4.87 0.71 1.12
CA TRP A 131 -4.50 0.69 -0.30
C TRP A 131 -5.70 0.39 -1.19
N ARG A 132 -6.48 -0.65 -0.87
CA ARG A 132 -7.69 -0.99 -1.65
C ARG A 132 -8.72 0.14 -1.64
N LEU A 133 -8.90 0.82 -0.51
CA LEU A 133 -9.81 1.97 -0.41
C LEU A 133 -9.33 3.13 -1.28
N VAL A 134 -8.06 3.51 -1.17
CA VAL A 134 -7.46 4.60 -1.97
C VAL A 134 -7.56 4.29 -3.47
N TRP A 135 -7.34 3.04 -3.87
CA TRP A 135 -7.52 2.63 -5.28
C TRP A 135 -8.97 2.56 -5.73
N ALA A 136 -9.91 2.22 -4.85
CA ALA A 136 -11.33 2.33 -5.16
C ALA A 136 -11.73 3.79 -5.39
N TRP A 137 -11.26 4.71 -4.54
CA TRP A 137 -11.49 6.15 -4.71
C TRP A 137 -10.91 6.67 -6.01
N ARG A 138 -9.66 6.30 -6.32
CA ARG A 138 -9.01 6.68 -7.57
C ARG A 138 -9.79 6.19 -8.79
N ARG A 139 -10.27 4.94 -8.78
CA ARG A 139 -11.09 4.37 -9.88
C ARG A 139 -12.44 5.07 -10.01
N ALA A 140 -13.02 5.46 -8.90
CA ALA A 140 -14.27 6.23 -8.87
C ALA A 140 -14.07 7.72 -9.21
N GLY A 141 -12.88 8.16 -9.64
CA GLY A 141 -12.61 9.57 -9.99
C GLY A 141 -12.60 10.53 -8.80
N ARG A 142 -12.49 10.03 -7.56
CA ARG A 142 -12.45 10.88 -6.37
C ARG A 142 -11.04 11.44 -6.16
N THR A 143 -10.91 12.77 -6.23
CA THR A 143 -9.63 13.49 -6.12
C THR A 143 -9.44 14.23 -4.80
N GLY A 144 -10.44 14.23 -3.91
CA GLY A 144 -10.36 14.89 -2.60
C GLY A 144 -11.14 14.16 -1.50
N LEU A 145 -10.76 14.41 -0.24
CA LEU A 145 -11.46 13.91 0.95
C LEU A 145 -12.77 14.66 1.22
N ASN A 146 -12.84 15.92 0.77
CA ASN A 146 -13.97 16.81 0.96
C ASN A 146 -14.97 16.63 -0.18
N GLY A 147 -15.83 15.61 -0.07
CA GLY A 147 -17.20 15.63 -0.58
C GLY A 147 -17.44 16.13 -2.01
N GLY A 148 -16.66 15.68 -3.00
CA GLY A 148 -17.17 15.68 -4.38
C GLY A 148 -18.43 14.81 -4.49
N GLU A 149 -19.16 14.90 -5.61
CA GLU A 149 -20.30 14.02 -5.91
C GLU A 149 -20.03 12.58 -5.44
N HIS A 150 -21.00 11.98 -4.75
CA HIS A 150 -20.90 10.61 -4.25
C HIS A 150 -20.84 9.62 -5.41
N LEU A 151 -19.70 9.57 -6.11
CA LEU A 151 -19.50 8.67 -7.23
C LEU A 151 -19.52 7.23 -6.68
N PRO A 152 -20.31 6.33 -7.29
CA PRO A 152 -20.42 4.96 -6.83
C PRO A 152 -19.03 4.30 -6.90
N MET A 153 -18.60 3.73 -5.76
CA MET A 153 -17.30 3.04 -5.65
C MET A 153 -17.37 1.56 -6.06
N ALA A 154 -18.58 1.09 -6.35
CA ALA A 154 -18.86 -0.25 -6.85
C ALA A 154 -19.43 -0.13 -8.27
N LEU A 155 -19.04 -1.06 -9.14
CA LEU A 155 -19.68 -1.21 -10.43
C LEU A 155 -21.00 -1.98 -10.24
N PRO A 156 -22.05 -1.65 -11.01
CA PRO A 156 -23.24 -2.48 -11.04
C PRO A 156 -22.84 -3.89 -11.48
N CYS A 157 -23.31 -4.90 -10.75
CA CYS A 157 -23.04 -6.28 -11.10
C CYS A 157 -23.81 -6.63 -12.37
N VAL A 158 -23.09 -7.06 -13.41
CA VAL A 158 -23.68 -7.43 -14.71
C VAL A 158 -24.56 -8.68 -14.63
N SER A 159 -24.34 -9.54 -13.62
CA SER A 159 -25.13 -10.74 -13.39
C SER A 159 -26.31 -10.51 -12.44
N CYS A 160 -26.37 -9.38 -11.73
CA CYS A 160 -27.52 -9.08 -10.88
C CYS A 160 -28.73 -8.77 -11.77
N PRO A 161 -29.93 -9.26 -11.44
CA PRO A 161 -31.13 -8.96 -12.21
C PRO A 161 -31.47 -7.47 -12.12
N LEU A 162 -31.44 -6.79 -13.26
CA LEU A 162 -31.74 -5.37 -13.44
C LEU A 162 -32.89 -5.26 -14.45
N PRO A 163 -34.15 -5.08 -13.98
CA PRO A 163 -35.33 -4.98 -14.84
C PRO A 163 -35.18 -3.87 -15.90
N GLY A 164 -35.42 -4.22 -17.15
CA GLY A 164 -35.24 -3.34 -18.31
C GLY A 164 -33.80 -3.14 -18.78
N ILE A 165 -32.82 -3.81 -18.19
CA ILE A 165 -31.41 -3.80 -18.62
C ILE A 165 -30.96 -5.20 -19.08
N ASN A 166 -30.89 -6.16 -18.16
CA ASN A 166 -30.50 -7.55 -18.41
C ASN A 166 -31.58 -8.55 -18.00
N LEU A 167 -32.78 -8.02 -17.73
CA LEU A 167 -33.98 -8.75 -17.37
C LEU A 167 -35.14 -8.02 -18.03
N ASP A 168 -36.11 -8.75 -18.58
CA ASP A 168 -37.27 -8.12 -19.23
C ASP A 168 -38.04 -7.25 -18.25
N ARG A 169 -38.75 -6.21 -18.74
CA ARG A 169 -39.45 -5.26 -17.85
C ARG A 169 -40.56 -5.95 -17.06
N ASP A 170 -41.18 -6.95 -17.67
CA ASP A 170 -42.27 -7.78 -17.19
C ASP A 170 -41.80 -9.16 -16.71
N TRP A 171 -40.52 -9.34 -16.38
CA TRP A 171 -39.95 -10.59 -15.86
C TRP A 171 -40.70 -11.22 -14.69
N GLN A 172 -41.46 -10.43 -13.92
CA GLN A 172 -42.28 -10.94 -12.82
C GLN A 172 -43.47 -11.77 -13.31
N SER A 173 -43.94 -11.49 -14.53
CA SER A 173 -45.04 -12.12 -15.24
C SER A 173 -44.58 -13.24 -16.18
N ASP A 174 -43.26 -13.49 -16.25
CA ASP A 174 -42.70 -14.55 -17.08
C ASP A 174 -43.23 -15.92 -16.62
N PRO A 175 -43.93 -16.68 -17.50
CA PRO A 175 -44.44 -18.00 -17.16
C PRO A 175 -43.34 -19.03 -16.83
N GLU A 176 -42.09 -18.81 -17.21
CA GLU A 176 -40.95 -19.71 -16.93
C GLU A 176 -40.16 -19.34 -15.66
N ARG A 177 -40.65 -18.40 -14.83
CA ARG A 177 -39.96 -17.84 -13.65
C ARG A 177 -39.45 -18.86 -12.61
N TYR A 178 -39.89 -20.12 -12.64
CA TYR A 178 -39.51 -21.17 -11.69
C TYR A 178 -38.89 -22.41 -12.33
N VAL A 179 -38.55 -22.38 -13.62
CA VAL A 179 -37.93 -23.55 -14.27
C VAL A 179 -36.42 -23.51 -14.03
N SER A 180 -35.99 -24.21 -12.98
CA SER A 180 -34.57 -24.54 -12.71
C SER A 180 -34.24 -25.95 -13.14
#